data_AF-A0A7Y2EYY6-F1
#
_entry.id   AF-A0A7Y2EYY6-F1
#
_cell.length_a   1.000
_cell.length_b   1.000
_cell.length_c   1.000
_cell.angle_alpha   90.00
_cell.angle_beta   90.00
_cell.angle_gamma   90.00
#
_symmetry.space_group_name_H-M   'P 1'
#
loop_
_entity.id
_entity.type
_entity.pdbx_description
1 polymer ?
#
loop_
_entity_poly.entity_id
_entity_poly.type
_entity_poly.pdbx_seq_one_letter_code
_entity_poly.pdbx_strand_id
1 'polypeptide(L)'
;MRRITIFIAVLALGLLAAAPAFAARGGEQGSPIQVDELWADGEQVGTIFQKGLKYNGNEASYDHIFLIEGQAPVAEAAPGNSDYNGGRWLPTPVEYSGTETITSYADLMAAVEAGLATIGDPIYDAAFLCPVIPNH
;
A
#
# COMPACT_ATOMS: atom_id res chain seq x y z
N MET A 1 -12.76 76.36 2.29
CA MET A 1 -13.32 75.07 2.78
C MET A 1 -12.83 73.99 1.84
N ARG A 2 -11.66 73.39 2.12
CA ARG A 2 -11.50 72.16 2.90
C ARG A 2 -12.14 70.97 2.17
N ARG A 3 -11.35 70.34 1.29
CA ARG A 3 -11.41 68.92 0.85
C ARG A 3 -10.31 68.68 -0.20
N ILE A 4 -9.09 69.01 0.21
CA ILE A 4 -7.88 68.37 -0.32
C ILE A 4 -7.83 66.99 0.36
N THR A 5 -7.31 66.01 -0.36
CA THR A 5 -6.88 64.69 0.13
C THR A 5 -8.01 63.67 0.24
N ILE A 6 -7.69 62.41 -0.08
CA ILE A 6 -8.54 61.20 -0.02
C ILE A 6 -9.26 60.86 -1.34
N PHE A 7 -8.49 60.56 -2.39
CA PHE A 7 -8.90 59.57 -3.41
C PHE A 7 -7.71 58.76 -3.95
N ILE A 8 -6.62 58.68 -3.18
CA ILE A 8 -5.45 57.82 -3.46
C ILE A 8 -5.26 56.90 -2.25
N ALA A 9 -6.22 56.01 -2.00
CA ALA A 9 -6.11 55.03 -0.91
C ALA A 9 -6.97 53.77 -1.10
N VAL A 10 -7.39 53.44 -2.33
CA VAL A 10 -8.16 52.20 -2.59
C VAL A 10 -7.54 51.37 -3.73
N LEU A 11 -6.34 51.73 -4.20
CA LEU A 11 -5.64 50.99 -5.25
C LEU A 11 -4.34 50.34 -4.74
N ALA A 12 -4.35 49.85 -3.50
CA ALA A 12 -3.22 49.21 -2.84
C ALA A 12 -3.61 47.94 -2.08
N LEU A 13 -4.59 47.17 -2.58
CA LEU A 13 -5.08 45.99 -1.88
C LEU A 13 -5.47 44.81 -2.79
N GLY A 14 -4.74 44.59 -3.89
CA GLY A 14 -5.17 43.59 -4.87
C GLY A 14 -4.08 42.76 -5.54
N LEU A 15 -2.82 42.82 -5.09
CA LEU A 15 -1.77 41.94 -5.60
C LEU A 15 -0.91 41.42 -4.46
N LEU A 16 -0.58 40.12 -4.55
CA LEU A 16 0.11 39.23 -3.60
C LEU A 16 -0.83 38.61 -2.56
N ALA A 17 -1.16 37.32 -2.56
CA ALA A 17 -0.49 36.18 -3.16
C ALA A 17 -1.52 35.10 -3.55
N ALA A 18 -1.51 34.68 -4.80
CA ALA A 18 -1.95 33.33 -5.15
C ALA A 18 -0.85 32.38 -4.64
N ALA A 19 -0.84 32.09 -3.34
CA ALA A 19 -0.08 30.96 -2.84
C ALA A 19 -0.67 29.72 -3.52
N PRO A 20 0.14 28.84 -4.14
CA PRO A 20 -0.36 27.53 -4.48
C PRO A 20 -0.83 26.91 -3.17
N ALA A 21 -2.14 26.67 -3.07
CA ALA A 21 -2.66 25.75 -2.08
C ALA A 21 -2.13 24.38 -2.49
N PHE A 22 -0.90 24.07 -2.08
CA PHE A 22 -0.50 22.68 -1.90
C PHE A 22 -1.46 22.16 -0.85
N ALA A 23 -2.50 21.47 -1.30
CA ALA A 23 -3.23 20.56 -0.45
C ALA A 23 -2.18 19.63 0.15
N ALA A 24 -1.82 19.87 1.42
CA ALA A 24 -1.16 18.87 2.21
C ALA A 24 -2.08 17.66 2.17
N ARG A 25 -1.71 16.68 1.35
CA ARG A 25 -2.44 15.41 1.24
C ARG A 25 -2.46 14.85 2.65
N GLY A 26 -3.66 14.74 3.21
CA GLY A 26 -3.87 14.36 4.59
C GLY A 26 -3.15 13.06 4.94
N GLY A 27 -2.41 13.12 6.03
CA GLY A 27 -1.77 12.03 6.73
C GLY A 27 -1.04 12.69 7.89
N GLU A 28 -1.48 12.48 9.13
CA GLU A 28 -0.72 12.82 10.33
C GLU A 28 0.69 12.24 10.14
N GLN A 29 1.68 13.07 9.75
CA GLN A 29 3.07 12.65 9.57
C GLN A 29 3.17 11.18 9.08
N GLY A 30 2.48 10.89 7.97
CA GLY A 30 2.08 9.52 7.61
C GLY A 30 3.27 8.58 7.56
N SER A 31 3.10 7.35 8.09
CA SER A 31 4.13 6.32 8.09
C SER A 31 4.88 6.29 6.74
N PRO A 32 6.22 6.29 6.75
CA PRO A 32 6.99 6.33 5.51
C PRO A 32 6.62 5.15 4.62
N ILE A 33 6.67 5.36 3.30
CA ILE A 33 6.64 4.24 2.36
C ILE A 33 7.86 3.37 2.65
N GLN A 34 7.61 2.10 2.89
CA GLN A 34 8.62 1.07 2.92
C GLN A 34 8.75 0.53 1.50
N VAL A 35 9.92 0.73 0.90
CA VAL A 35 10.21 0.33 -0.49
C VAL A 35 10.64 -1.13 -0.53
N ASP A 36 10.34 -1.81 -1.62
CA ASP A 36 10.77 -3.19 -1.92
C ASP A 36 10.41 -4.21 -0.82
N GLU A 37 9.26 -4.00 -0.19
CA GLU A 37 8.85 -4.78 0.98
C GLU A 37 8.04 -6.02 0.58
N LEU A 38 7.49 -6.06 -0.65
CA LEU A 38 6.59 -7.11 -1.13
C LEU A 38 6.92 -7.48 -2.57
N TRP A 39 6.69 -8.75 -2.92
CA TRP A 39 6.61 -9.23 -4.28
C TRP A 39 5.15 -9.20 -4.76
N ALA A 40 4.90 -8.60 -5.91
CA ALA A 40 3.60 -8.55 -6.56
C ALA A 40 3.79 -8.72 -8.08
N ASP A 41 3.22 -9.77 -8.66
CA ASP A 41 3.24 -10.03 -10.10
C ASP A 41 4.64 -9.95 -10.75
N GLY A 42 5.66 -10.41 -10.04
CA GLY A 42 7.05 -10.44 -10.51
C GLY A 42 7.87 -9.18 -10.20
N GLU A 43 7.25 -8.17 -9.58
CA GLU A 43 7.90 -6.90 -9.24
C GLU A 43 8.01 -6.71 -7.74
N GLN A 44 9.10 -6.09 -7.28
CA GLN A 44 9.15 -5.55 -5.94
C GLN A 44 8.37 -4.24 -5.89
N VAL A 45 7.56 -4.09 -4.85
CA VAL A 45 6.69 -2.93 -4.66
C VAL A 45 6.81 -2.39 -3.24
N GLY A 46 6.51 -1.09 -3.10
CA GLY A 46 6.47 -0.45 -1.80
C GLY A 46 5.11 -0.61 -1.11
N THR A 47 5.07 -0.30 0.18
CA THR A 47 3.83 -0.25 0.95
C THR A 47 3.91 0.74 2.11
N ILE A 48 2.78 0.99 2.75
CA ILE A 48 2.70 1.71 4.02
C ILE A 48 1.97 0.81 5.01
N PHE A 49 2.68 0.35 6.04
CA PHE A 49 2.09 -0.48 7.06
C PHE A 49 1.15 0.33 7.97
N GLN A 50 -0.12 -0.06 8.01
CA GLN A 50 -1.13 0.51 8.90
C GLN A 50 -1.55 -0.52 9.95
N LYS A 51 -1.41 -0.13 11.21
CA LYS A 51 -1.80 -0.95 12.36
C LYS A 51 -3.31 -0.89 12.58
N GLY A 52 -3.86 -1.92 13.22
CA GLY A 52 -5.20 -1.88 13.80
C GLY A 52 -6.33 -2.39 12.91
N LEU A 53 -6.04 -2.94 11.74
CA LEU A 53 -7.01 -3.79 11.06
C LEU A 53 -7.23 -5.04 11.93
N LYS A 54 -8.48 -5.44 12.08
CA LYS A 54 -8.86 -6.70 12.71
C LYS A 54 -9.59 -7.52 11.66
N TYR A 55 -9.46 -8.84 11.75
CA TYR A 55 -10.27 -9.73 10.94
C TYR A 55 -11.76 -9.50 11.23
N ASN A 56 -12.55 -9.33 10.16
CA ASN A 56 -13.96 -8.96 10.25
C ASN A 56 -14.91 -10.16 10.17
N GLY A 57 -14.39 -11.39 10.08
CA GLY A 57 -15.19 -12.61 9.91
C GLY A 57 -15.54 -12.98 8.47
N ASN A 58 -15.10 -12.19 7.49
CA ASN A 58 -15.30 -12.44 6.06
C ASN A 58 -13.95 -12.48 5.33
N GLU A 59 -13.44 -13.68 5.10
CA GLU A 59 -12.16 -13.92 4.43
C GLU A 59 -12.08 -13.30 3.04
N ALA A 60 -13.16 -13.34 2.27
CA ALA A 60 -13.21 -12.79 0.91
C ALA A 60 -13.06 -11.26 0.83
N SER A 61 -12.92 -10.56 1.95
CA SER A 61 -12.61 -9.12 2.00
C SER A 61 -11.11 -8.82 2.19
N TYR A 62 -10.29 -9.87 2.19
CA TYR A 62 -8.85 -9.85 2.32
C TYR A 62 -8.21 -10.60 1.16
N ASP A 63 -6.99 -10.23 0.84
CA ASP A 63 -6.08 -11.00 0.00
C ASP A 63 -5.10 -11.75 0.91
N HIS A 64 -4.60 -12.88 0.46
CA HIS A 64 -3.50 -13.55 1.14
C HIS A 64 -2.18 -12.81 0.89
N ILE A 65 -1.35 -12.76 1.93
CA ILE A 65 0.05 -12.38 1.81
C ILE A 65 0.91 -13.54 2.30
N PHE A 66 1.64 -14.13 1.36
CA PHE A 66 2.34 -15.39 1.58
C PHE A 66 3.70 -15.14 2.21
N LEU A 67 3.90 -15.70 3.39
CA LEU A 67 5.12 -15.59 4.17
C LEU A 67 6.01 -16.79 3.87
N ILE A 68 7.06 -16.57 3.08
CA ILE A 68 8.06 -17.57 2.75
C ILE A 68 9.38 -17.18 3.40
N GLU A 69 10.05 -18.13 4.07
CA GLU A 69 11.30 -17.85 4.76
C GLU A 69 12.41 -17.37 3.80
N GLY A 70 13.15 -16.35 4.20
CA GLY A 70 14.32 -15.87 3.47
C GLY A 70 14.05 -14.91 2.31
N GLN A 71 12.80 -14.51 2.06
CA GLN A 71 12.44 -13.52 1.03
C GLN A 71 11.36 -12.54 1.49
N ALA A 72 11.10 -11.52 0.68
CA ALA A 72 9.95 -10.65 0.87
C ALA A 72 8.64 -11.43 0.69
N PRO A 73 7.56 -11.08 1.42
CA PRO A 73 6.26 -11.71 1.24
C PRO A 73 5.70 -11.55 -0.18
N VAL A 74 4.91 -12.51 -0.62
CA VAL A 74 4.29 -12.51 -1.95
C VAL A 74 2.81 -12.15 -1.82
N ALA A 75 2.35 -11.15 -2.57
CA ALA A 75 0.95 -10.78 -2.63
C ALA A 75 0.16 -11.73 -3.54
N GLU A 76 -1.03 -12.13 -3.09
CA GLU A 76 -2.00 -12.87 -3.93
C GLU A 76 -2.51 -12.01 -5.10
N ALA A 77 -2.76 -10.74 -4.84
CA ALA A 77 -3.27 -9.77 -5.81
C ALA A 77 -2.67 -8.39 -5.57
N ALA A 78 -2.63 -7.57 -6.62
CA ALA A 78 -2.06 -6.22 -6.59
C ALA A 78 -2.92 -5.23 -7.39
N PRO A 79 -2.68 -3.91 -7.29
CA PRO A 79 -3.43 -2.90 -8.03
C PRO A 79 -3.48 -3.19 -9.53
N GLY A 80 -4.69 -3.26 -10.09
CA GLY A 80 -4.92 -3.65 -11.49
C GLY A 80 -5.55 -5.05 -11.62
N ASN A 81 -5.39 -5.91 -10.61
CA ASN A 81 -6.17 -7.13 -10.46
C ASN A 81 -7.58 -6.79 -9.94
N SER A 82 -8.64 -7.38 -10.52
CA SER A 82 -10.03 -7.14 -10.11
C SER A 82 -10.35 -7.67 -8.72
N ASP A 83 -9.58 -8.66 -8.26
CA ASP A 83 -9.81 -9.35 -7.01
C ASP A 83 -9.03 -8.70 -5.85
N TYR A 84 -8.18 -7.72 -6.13
CA TYR A 84 -7.39 -7.01 -5.14
C TYR A 84 -8.27 -6.25 -4.14
N ASN A 85 -8.15 -6.62 -2.86
CA ASN A 85 -8.91 -6.08 -1.74
C ASN A 85 -8.29 -4.81 -1.11
N GLY A 86 -7.43 -4.10 -1.84
CA GLY A 86 -6.91 -2.80 -1.42
C GLY A 86 -5.85 -2.89 -0.32
N GLY A 87 -5.16 -4.03 -0.21
CA GLY A 87 -4.09 -4.25 0.76
C GLY A 87 -4.58 -4.64 2.14
N ARG A 88 -5.80 -5.19 2.25
CA ARG A 88 -6.26 -5.90 3.44
C ARG A 88 -5.70 -7.30 3.37
N TRP A 89 -4.72 -7.61 4.22
CA TRP A 89 -3.97 -8.85 4.12
C TRP A 89 -4.33 -9.84 5.22
N LEU A 90 -4.36 -11.12 4.83
CA LEU A 90 -4.29 -12.26 5.73
C LEU A 90 -2.90 -12.93 5.58
N PRO A 91 -2.01 -12.78 6.57
CA PRO A 91 -0.73 -13.45 6.55
C PRO A 91 -0.93 -14.96 6.49
N THR A 92 -0.27 -15.60 5.53
CA THR A 92 -0.43 -17.03 5.25
C THR A 92 0.95 -17.67 5.14
N PRO A 93 1.36 -18.54 6.07
CA PRO A 93 2.67 -19.16 6.03
C PRO A 93 2.76 -20.14 4.87
N VAL A 94 3.94 -20.23 4.27
CA VAL A 94 4.23 -21.18 3.19
C VAL A 94 5.53 -21.91 3.53
N GLU A 95 5.46 -23.23 3.54
CA GLU A 95 6.63 -24.09 3.57
C GLU A 95 7.11 -24.28 2.13
N TYR A 96 8.32 -23.82 1.82
CA TYR A 96 8.90 -23.88 0.47
C TYR A 96 10.27 -24.52 0.50
N SER A 97 10.48 -25.54 -0.34
CA SER A 97 11.73 -26.29 -0.43
C SER A 97 12.55 -26.00 -1.69
N GLY A 98 12.10 -25.09 -2.55
CA GLY A 98 12.84 -24.67 -3.73
C GLY A 98 13.96 -23.67 -3.41
N THR A 99 14.82 -23.42 -4.39
CA THR A 99 15.96 -22.49 -4.26
C THR A 99 15.72 -21.14 -4.93
N GLU A 100 14.74 -21.06 -5.83
CA GLU A 100 14.40 -19.83 -6.56
C GLU A 100 13.50 -18.94 -5.71
N THR A 101 13.69 -17.63 -5.82
CA THR A 101 12.79 -16.62 -5.24
C THR A 101 11.43 -16.73 -5.90
N ILE A 102 10.37 -16.73 -5.10
CA ILE A 102 8.98 -16.68 -5.59
C ILE A 102 8.59 -15.20 -5.64
N THR A 103 8.27 -14.71 -6.84
CA THR A 103 8.06 -13.27 -7.07
C THR A 103 6.61 -12.93 -7.46
N SER A 104 5.75 -13.93 -7.65
CA SER A 104 4.34 -13.75 -7.95
C SER A 104 3.48 -14.87 -7.36
N TYR A 105 2.17 -14.62 -7.23
CA TYR A 105 1.21 -15.66 -6.85
C TYR A 105 1.20 -16.82 -7.86
N ALA A 106 1.34 -16.52 -9.16
CA ALA A 106 1.40 -17.54 -10.20
C ALA A 106 2.61 -18.48 -10.01
N ASP A 107 3.79 -17.92 -9.67
CA ASP A 107 4.99 -18.71 -9.38
C ASP A 107 4.81 -19.58 -8.13
N LEU A 108 4.16 -19.03 -7.09
CA LEU A 108 3.83 -19.80 -5.89
C LEU A 108 2.93 -20.99 -6.23
N MET A 109 1.87 -20.77 -7.00
CA MET A 109 0.95 -21.84 -7.38
C MET A 109 1.62 -22.89 -8.28
N ALA A 110 2.54 -22.48 -9.15
CA ALA A 110 3.37 -23.42 -9.92
C ALA A 110 4.29 -24.25 -9.00
N ALA A 111 4.87 -23.64 -7.96
CA ALA A 111 5.66 -24.36 -6.97
C ALA A 111 4.82 -25.34 -6.14
N VAL A 112 3.57 -24.99 -5.80
CA VAL A 112 2.61 -25.90 -5.15
C VAL A 112 2.27 -27.08 -6.06
N GLU A 113 1.97 -26.83 -7.34
CA GLU A 113 1.69 -27.89 -8.31
C GLU A 113 2.88 -28.83 -8.52
N ALA A 114 4.10 -28.29 -8.48
CA ALA A 114 5.35 -29.06 -8.54
C ALA A 114 5.66 -29.83 -7.24
N GLY A 115 4.90 -29.63 -6.16
CA GLY A 115 5.14 -30.23 -4.85
C GLY A 115 6.35 -29.63 -4.09
N LEU A 116 6.76 -28.42 -4.46
CA LEU A 116 7.87 -27.68 -3.83
C LEU A 116 7.39 -26.71 -2.75
N ALA A 117 6.09 -26.39 -2.72
CA ALA A 117 5.49 -25.50 -1.74
C ALA A 117 4.22 -26.13 -1.12
N THR A 118 4.01 -25.87 0.17
CA THR A 118 2.76 -26.16 0.88
C THR A 118 2.27 -24.88 1.55
N ILE A 119 1.04 -24.48 1.25
CA ILE A 119 0.39 -23.31 1.84
C ILE A 119 -0.32 -23.74 3.14
N GLY A 120 0.01 -23.09 4.24
CA GLY A 120 -0.63 -23.33 5.54
C GLY A 120 -1.92 -22.52 5.73
N ASP A 121 -2.51 -22.64 6.92
CA ASP A 121 -3.73 -21.89 7.27
C ASP A 121 -3.41 -20.39 7.48
N PRO A 122 -4.30 -19.47 7.07
CA PRO A 122 -4.13 -18.04 7.30
C PRO A 122 -4.20 -17.68 8.79
N ILE A 123 -3.42 -16.67 9.19
CA ILE A 123 -3.30 -16.18 10.56
C ILE A 123 -4.28 -15.02 10.77
N TYR A 124 -5.54 -15.34 11.06
CA TYR A 124 -6.63 -14.36 11.14
C TYR A 124 -6.43 -13.25 12.18
N ASP A 125 -5.82 -13.54 13.33
CA ASP A 125 -5.57 -12.55 14.38
C ASP A 125 -4.42 -11.58 14.04
N ALA A 126 -3.69 -11.86 12.97
CA ALA A 126 -2.62 -11.03 12.44
C ALA A 126 -3.02 -10.28 11.16
N ALA A 127 -4.31 -10.18 10.83
CA ALA A 127 -4.79 -9.38 9.71
C ALA A 127 -4.29 -7.92 9.79
N PHE A 128 -3.86 -7.34 8.67
CA PHE A 128 -3.29 -5.99 8.64
C PHE A 128 -3.62 -5.25 7.34
N LEU A 129 -3.45 -3.93 7.34
CA LEU A 129 -3.66 -3.08 6.17
C LEU A 129 -2.32 -2.55 5.70
N CYS A 130 -1.88 -2.94 4.50
CA CYS A 130 -0.75 -2.30 3.83
C CYS A 130 -1.04 -2.15 2.32
N PRO A 131 -1.51 -0.99 1.85
CA PRO A 131 -1.77 -0.78 0.43
C PRO A 131 -0.49 -0.96 -0.38
N VAL A 132 -0.56 -1.72 -1.48
CA VAL A 132 0.54 -1.81 -2.45
C VAL A 132 0.69 -0.48 -3.19
N ILE A 133 1.94 -0.02 -3.27
CA ILE A 133 2.34 1.19 -3.97
C ILE A 133 3.32 0.76 -5.07
N PRO A 134 2.94 0.84 -6.35
CA PRO A 134 3.86 0.57 -7.44
C PRO A 134 5.12 1.44 -7.31
N ASN A 135 6.28 0.83 -7.52
CA ASN A 135 7.53 1.59 -7.57
C ASN A 135 7.51 2.54 -8.78
N HIS A 136 7.90 3.80 -8.55
CA HIS A 136 7.94 4.87 -9.56
C HIS A 136 9.32 5.01 -10.19
#